data_AF-A0A524L2U8-F1
#
_entry.id   AF-A0A524L2U8-F1
#
_cell.length_a   1.000
_cell.length_b   1.000
_cell.length_c   1.000
_cell.angle_alpha   90.00
_cell.angle_beta   90.00
_cell.angle_gamma   90.00
#
_symmetry.space_group_name_H-M   'P 1'
#
loop_
_entity.id
_entity.type
_entity.pdbx_description
1 polymer ?
#
loop_
_entity_poly.entity_id
_entity_poly.type
_entity_poly.pdbx_seq_one_letter_code
_entity_poly.pdbx_strand_id
1 'polypeptide(L)'
;MEILITLTDFLILGLLLTFPVLLLIILNRLKTKWTLIAYSIISLFVLGLIIIFFAWWSYKSDLILLKHYGYNIDGMNYTEFYGNVAPDNMEKVKSLETSIMGIGWPLKAYFGYLLFIPYLIIVYIGKILIKRLKKNKNEA
;
A
#
# COMPACT_ATOMS: atom_id res chain seq x y z
N MET A 1 -2.70 14.95 13.96
CA MET A 1 -2.64 14.73 12.49
C MET A 1 -1.95 13.41 12.17
N GLU A 2 -0.84 13.08 12.84
CA GLU A 2 -0.14 11.79 12.73
C GLU A 2 -1.06 10.57 12.86
N ILE A 3 -1.85 10.47 13.93
CA ILE A 3 -2.73 9.31 14.17
C ILE A 3 -3.70 9.05 13.01
N LEU A 4 -4.24 10.10 12.38
CA LEU A 4 -5.17 9.98 11.26
C LEU A 4 -4.48 9.44 10.00
N ILE A 5 -3.26 9.92 9.73
CA ILE A 5 -2.45 9.47 8.60
C ILE A 5 -2.05 8.02 8.81
N THR A 6 -1.53 7.68 10.00
CA THR A 6 -1.18 6.31 10.36
C THR A 6 -2.36 5.36 10.24
N LEU A 7 -3.54 5.75 10.73
CA LEU A 7 -4.76 4.95 10.61
C LEU A 7 -5.14 4.72 9.15
N THR A 8 -5.04 5.76 8.31
CA THR A 8 -5.35 5.67 6.89
C THR A 8 -4.37 4.74 6.17
N ASP A 9 -3.08 4.82 6.50
CA ASP A 9 -2.06 3.92 5.93
C ASP A 9 -2.32 2.47 6.31
N PHE A 10 -2.67 2.21 7.58
CA PHE A 10 -3.07 0.87 8.03
C PHE A 10 -4.31 0.36 7.31
N LEU A 11 -5.31 1.22 7.06
CA LEU A 11 -6.51 0.83 6.31
C LEU A 11 -6.19 0.48 4.86
N ILE A 12 -5.36 1.27 4.17
CA ILE A 12 -4.97 0.98 2.79
C ILE A 12 -4.15 -0.31 2.71
N LEU A 13 -3.23 -0.52 3.66
CA LEU A 13 -2.42 -1.74 3.74
C LEU A 13 -3.30 -2.97 4.01
N GLY A 14 -4.26 -2.86 4.94
CA GLY A 14 -5.26 -3.90 5.21
C GLY A 14 -6.11 -4.24 3.99
N LEU A 15 -6.55 -3.21 3.24
CA LEU A 15 -7.28 -3.39 1.98
C LEU A 15 -6.43 -4.13 0.96
N LEU A 16 -5.16 -3.75 0.81
CA LEU A 16 -4.24 -4.34 -0.17
C LEU A 16 -3.97 -5.83 0.09
N LEU A 17 -3.88 -6.23 1.36
CA LEU A 17 -3.71 -7.64 1.74
C LEU A 17 -5.01 -8.45 1.58
N THR A 18 -6.14 -7.89 1.98
CA THR A 18 -7.42 -8.61 2.00
C THR A 18 -8.10 -8.67 0.63
N PHE A 19 -7.85 -7.70 -0.24
CA PHE A 19 -8.51 -7.57 -1.53
C PHE A 19 -8.36 -8.80 -2.44
N PRO A 20 -7.15 -9.37 -2.67
CA PRO A 20 -7.01 -10.56 -3.51
C PRO A 20 -7.78 -11.77 -2.96
N VAL A 21 -7.83 -11.92 -1.64
CA VAL A 21 -8.56 -13.01 -0.98
C VAL A 21 -10.07 -12.83 -1.17
N LEU A 22 -10.60 -11.62 -0.93
CA LEU A 22 -12.01 -11.29 -1.11
C LEU A 22 -12.45 -11.48 -2.57
N LEU A 23 -11.65 -10.99 -3.51
CA LEU A 23 -11.91 -11.13 -4.95
C LEU A 23 -12.01 -12.60 -5.35
N LEU A 24 -11.08 -13.42 -4.86
CA LEU A 24 -11.07 -14.86 -5.11
C LEU A 24 -12.32 -15.56 -4.54
N ILE A 25 -12.79 -15.17 -3.35
CA ILE A 25 -14.02 -15.70 -2.75
C ILE A 25 -15.24 -15.35 -3.61
N ILE A 26 -15.35 -14.09 -4.07
CA ILE A 26 -16.45 -13.61 -4.91
C ILE A 26 -16.48 -14.36 -6.24
N LEU A 27 -15.33 -14.46 -6.94
CA LEU A 27 -15.27 -15.15 -8.24
C LEU A 27 -15.63 -16.64 -8.13
N ASN A 28 -15.30 -17.30 -7.01
CA ASN A 28 -15.69 -18.71 -6.80
C ASN A 28 -17.20 -18.90 -6.70
N ARG A 29 -17.94 -17.91 -6.17
CA ARG A 29 -19.40 -17.97 -6.07
C ARG A 29 -20.05 -17.90 -7.45
N LEU A 30 -19.40 -17.24 -8.41
CA LEU A 30 -19.89 -17.09 -9.79
C LEU A 30 -19.72 -18.35 -10.66
N LYS A 31 -19.08 -19.42 -10.15
CA LYS A 31 -18.91 -20.73 -10.80
C LYS A 31 -18.39 -20.69 -12.26
N THR A 32 -17.62 -19.66 -12.61
CA THR A 32 -17.14 -19.46 -13.99
C THR A 32 -15.92 -20.34 -14.29
N LYS A 33 -15.87 -20.99 -15.46
CA LYS A 33 -14.69 -21.78 -15.89
C LYS A 33 -13.41 -20.94 -16.01
N TRP A 34 -13.56 -19.65 -16.29
CA TRP A 34 -12.49 -18.66 -16.44
C TRP A 34 -12.04 -18.00 -15.13
N THR A 35 -12.36 -18.59 -13.97
CA THR A 35 -12.05 -18.01 -12.63
C THR A 35 -10.58 -17.59 -12.51
N LEU A 36 -9.62 -18.37 -13.03
CA LEU A 36 -8.18 -18.06 -12.94
C LEU A 36 -7.84 -16.80 -13.75
N ILE A 37 -8.25 -16.75 -15.01
CA ILE A 37 -7.92 -15.64 -15.91
C ILE A 37 -8.60 -14.35 -15.45
N ALA A 38 -9.89 -14.44 -15.08
CA ALA A 38 -10.62 -13.31 -14.53
C ALA A 38 -10.01 -12.81 -13.22
N TYR A 39 -9.60 -13.72 -12.32
CA TYR A 39 -8.91 -13.35 -11.08
C TYR A 39 -7.63 -12.59 -11.38
N SER A 40 -6.76 -13.12 -12.24
CA SER A 40 -5.46 -12.49 -12.53
C SER A 40 -5.60 -11.11 -13.16
N ILE A 41 -6.47 -10.96 -14.17
CA ILE A 41 -6.64 -9.66 -14.85
C ILE A 41 -7.22 -8.60 -13.90
N ILE A 42 -8.31 -8.94 -13.19
CA ILE A 42 -8.98 -7.99 -12.31
C ILE A 42 -8.09 -7.66 -11.11
N SER A 43 -7.43 -8.66 -10.52
CA SER A 43 -6.53 -8.42 -9.38
C SER A 43 -5.33 -7.57 -9.76
N LEU A 44 -4.67 -7.82 -10.90
CA LEU A 44 -3.56 -6.99 -11.38
C LEU A 44 -4.00 -5.55 -11.60
N PHE A 45 -5.12 -5.34 -12.30
CA PHE A 45 -5.62 -4.01 -12.59
C PHE A 45 -5.98 -3.23 -11.32
N VAL A 46 -6.79 -3.81 -10.43
CA VAL A 46 -7.22 -3.13 -9.22
C VAL A 46 -6.07 -2.93 -8.24
N LEU A 47 -5.17 -3.90 -8.10
CA LEU A 47 -4.01 -3.78 -7.23
C LEU A 47 -3.05 -2.70 -7.73
N GLY A 48 -2.88 -2.56 -9.05
CA GLY A 48 -2.15 -1.45 -9.65
C GLY A 48 -2.74 -0.09 -9.27
N LEU A 49 -4.07 0.07 -9.37
CA LEU A 49 -4.75 1.30 -8.97
C LEU A 49 -4.59 1.61 -7.48
N ILE A 50 -4.73 0.60 -6.61
CA ILE A 50 -4.57 0.76 -5.16
C ILE A 50 -3.14 1.18 -4.83
N ILE A 51 -2.12 0.58 -5.45
CA ILE A 51 -0.71 0.89 -5.18
C ILE A 51 -0.35 2.29 -5.65
N ILE A 52 -0.83 2.70 -6.84
CA ILE A 52 -0.64 4.08 -7.33
C ILE A 52 -1.28 5.07 -6.36
N PHE A 53 -2.52 4.82 -5.94
CA PHE A 53 -3.22 5.66 -4.98
C PHE A 53 -2.48 5.71 -3.63
N PHE A 54 -2.01 4.57 -3.13
CA PHE A 54 -1.27 4.48 -1.87
C PHE A 54 0.04 5.25 -1.92
N ALA A 55 0.82 5.11 -3.00
CA ALA A 55 2.08 5.83 -3.15
C ALA A 55 1.87 7.34 -3.26
N TRP A 56 0.84 7.77 -4.00
CA TRP A 56 0.45 9.17 -4.07
C TRP A 56 -0.02 9.72 -2.72
N TRP A 57 -0.86 8.95 -2.01
CA TRP A 57 -1.36 9.31 -0.69
C TRP A 57 -0.23 9.44 0.33
N SER A 58 0.68 8.47 0.37
CA SER A 58 1.87 8.50 1.25
C SER A 58 2.68 9.77 1.02
N TYR A 59 3.00 10.11 -0.23
CA TYR A 59 3.70 11.35 -0.55
C TYR A 59 2.95 12.61 -0.10
N LYS A 60 1.63 12.66 -0.34
CA LYS A 60 0.81 13.80 0.10
C LYS A 60 0.71 13.90 1.61
N SER A 61 0.64 12.77 2.31
CA SER A 61 0.56 12.72 3.76
C SER A 61 1.87 13.20 4.42
N ASP A 62 3.02 12.85 3.85
CA ASP A 62 4.33 13.33 4.30
C ASP A 62 4.46 14.85 4.15
N LEU A 63 3.97 15.42 3.03
CA LEU A 63 3.94 16.87 2.81
C LEU A 63 3.02 17.60 3.82
N ILE A 64 1.85 17.00 4.11
CA ILE A 64 0.92 17.54 5.11
C ILE A 64 1.56 17.53 6.50
N LEU A 65 2.28 16.45 6.85
CA LEU A 65 3.01 16.35 8.11
C LEU A 65 4.13 17.39 8.22
N LEU A 66 4.95 17.55 7.18
CA LEU A 66 5.99 18.57 7.16
C LEU A 66 5.42 19.97 7.42
N LYS A 67 4.34 20.33 6.72
CA LYS A 67 3.65 21.60 6.94
C LYS A 67 3.10 21.71 8.37
N HIS A 68 2.57 20.62 8.92
CA HIS A 68 2.05 20.60 10.29
C HIS A 68 3.15 20.82 11.34
N TYR A 69 4.37 20.32 11.10
CA TYR A 69 5.52 20.54 11.96
C TYR A 69 6.19 21.91 11.79
N GLY A 70 5.69 22.77 10.89
CA GLY A 70 6.27 24.09 10.64
C GLY A 70 7.44 24.10 9.65
N TYR A 71 7.68 22.99 8.93
CA TYR A 71 8.70 22.95 7.89
C TYR A 71 8.28 23.79 6.69
N ASN A 72 9.15 24.71 6.25
CA ASN A 72 8.89 25.57 5.10
C ASN A 72 9.51 24.98 3.82
N ILE A 73 8.70 24.35 2.99
CA ILE A 73 9.15 23.71 1.74
C ILE A 73 9.76 24.72 0.76
N ASP A 74 9.34 25.98 0.81
CA ASP A 74 9.79 27.05 -0.09
C ASP A 74 11.00 27.84 0.47
N GLY A 75 11.55 27.41 1.62
CA GLY A 75 12.74 28.04 2.20
C GLY A 75 13.96 27.93 1.29
N MET A 76 14.89 28.88 1.40
CA MET A 76 16.14 28.87 0.63
C MET A 76 17.38 28.54 1.48
N ASN A 77 17.23 28.46 2.80
CA ASN A 77 18.32 28.16 3.73
C ASN A 77 17.83 27.35 4.94
N TYR A 78 18.77 26.77 5.69
CA TYR A 78 18.48 25.91 6.84
C TYR A 78 17.60 26.60 7.91
N THR A 79 17.83 27.89 8.14
CA THR A 79 17.05 28.69 9.09
C THR A 79 15.62 28.91 8.64
N GLU A 80 15.36 29.04 7.34
CA GLU A 80 14.01 29.16 6.78
C GLU A 80 13.30 27.82 6.75
N PHE A 81 14.00 26.72 6.40
CA PHE A 81 13.44 25.37 6.37
C PHE A 81 12.94 24.92 7.75
N TYR A 82 13.75 25.14 8.79
CA TYR A 82 13.54 24.57 10.11
C TYR A 82 13.19 25.60 11.19
N GLY A 83 13.15 26.90 10.87
CA GLY A 83 13.02 27.97 11.88
C GLY A 83 11.76 27.91 12.73
N ASN A 84 10.68 27.32 12.21
CA ASN A 84 9.41 27.14 12.94
C ASN A 84 9.21 25.71 13.46
N VAL A 85 10.20 24.82 13.27
CA VAL A 85 10.12 23.43 13.69
C VAL A 85 10.54 23.33 15.16
N ALA A 86 9.70 22.73 15.99
CA ALA A 86 10.04 22.47 17.39
C ALA A 86 11.23 21.49 17.49
N PRO A 87 12.17 21.70 18.43
CA PRO A 87 13.37 20.87 18.56
C PRO A 87 13.05 19.37 18.76
N ASP A 88 11.96 19.06 19.45
CA ASP A 88 11.49 17.67 19.68
C ASP A 88 11.06 16.95 18.39
N ASN A 89 10.71 17.70 17.34
CA ASN A 89 10.25 17.16 16.05
C ASN A 89 11.34 17.20 14.97
N MET A 90 12.53 17.73 15.27
CA MET A 90 13.58 17.99 14.29
C MET A 90 14.06 16.72 13.58
N GLU A 91 14.20 15.61 14.31
CA GLU A 91 14.58 14.31 13.75
C GLU A 91 13.49 13.75 12.82
N LYS A 92 12.22 13.86 13.23
CA LYS A 92 11.08 13.41 12.42
C LYS A 92 11.02 14.17 11.11
N VAL A 93 11.16 15.49 11.14
CA VAL A 93 11.14 16.35 9.94
C VAL A 93 12.27 15.99 8.98
N LYS A 94 13.49 15.78 9.47
CA LYS A 94 14.64 15.32 8.64
C LYS A 94 14.37 13.97 7.97
N SER A 95 13.75 13.04 8.69
CA SER A 95 13.39 11.73 8.13
C SER A 95 12.34 11.84 7.01
N LEU A 96 11.35 12.73 7.20
CA LEU A 96 10.31 13.01 6.20
C LEU A 96 10.89 13.70 4.97
N GLU A 97 11.76 14.69 5.15
CA GLU A 97 12.47 15.36 4.05
C GLU A 97 13.24 14.34 3.19
N THR A 98 13.99 13.45 3.84
CA THR A 98 14.73 12.38 3.16
C THR A 98 13.80 11.43 2.40
N SER A 99 12.63 11.09 2.98
CA SER A 99 11.62 10.25 2.33
C SER A 99 11.05 10.88 1.05
N ILE A 100 10.84 12.20 1.06
CA ILE A 100 10.24 12.98 -0.03
C ILE A 100 11.25 13.27 -1.13
N MET A 101 12.48 13.68 -0.78
CA MET A 101 13.54 14.03 -1.72
C MET A 101 14.27 12.81 -2.32
N GLY A 102 14.10 11.62 -1.74
CA GLY A 102 14.66 10.37 -2.24
C GLY A 102 13.93 9.85 -3.50
N ILE A 103 13.57 8.56 -3.49
CA ILE A 103 12.88 7.94 -4.61
C ILE A 103 11.47 8.53 -4.74
N GLY A 104 11.19 9.17 -5.88
CA GLY A 104 9.88 9.74 -6.17
C GLY A 104 8.74 8.72 -6.06
N TRP A 105 7.56 9.21 -5.68
CA TRP A 105 6.38 8.36 -5.46
C TRP A 105 5.98 7.47 -6.66
N PRO A 106 6.14 7.86 -7.95
CA PRO A 106 5.79 6.98 -9.07
C PRO A 106 6.69 5.74 -9.11
N LEU A 107 7.96 5.90 -8.77
CA LEU A 107 8.92 4.81 -8.76
C LEU A 107 8.69 3.89 -7.56
N LYS A 108 8.35 4.45 -6.38
CA LYS A 108 7.88 3.66 -5.22
C LYS A 108 6.66 2.80 -5.58
N ALA A 109 5.70 3.36 -6.34
CA ALA A 109 4.53 2.62 -6.82
C ALA A 109 4.91 1.44 -7.74
N TYR A 110 5.85 1.66 -8.68
CA TYR A 110 6.31 0.61 -9.58
C TYR A 110 6.97 -0.56 -8.85
N PHE A 111 7.87 -0.27 -7.91
CA PHE A 111 8.52 -1.31 -7.09
C PHE A 111 7.52 -2.03 -6.19
N GLY A 112 6.61 -1.30 -5.56
CA GLY A 112 5.53 -1.89 -4.78
C GLY A 112 4.70 -2.86 -5.61
N TYR A 113 4.29 -2.45 -6.81
CA TYR A 113 3.51 -3.29 -7.70
C TYR A 113 4.25 -4.58 -8.08
N LEU A 114 5.52 -4.49 -8.46
CA LEU A 114 6.33 -5.64 -8.81
C LEU A 114 6.43 -6.65 -7.65
N LEU A 115 6.58 -6.14 -6.42
CA LEU A 115 6.69 -6.96 -5.21
C LEU A 115 5.38 -7.65 -4.82
N PHE A 116 4.23 -7.08 -5.19
CA PHE A 116 2.91 -7.66 -4.91
C PHE A 116 2.42 -8.67 -5.96
N ILE A 117 3.03 -8.75 -7.14
CA ILE A 117 2.66 -9.77 -8.14
C ILE A 117 2.82 -11.21 -7.60
N PRO A 118 3.95 -11.59 -6.96
CA PRO A 118 4.10 -12.91 -6.34
C PRO A 118 3.01 -13.22 -5.29
N TYR A 119 2.55 -12.21 -4.55
CA TYR A 119 1.49 -12.38 -3.55
C TYR A 119 0.18 -12.90 -4.15
N LEU A 120 -0.21 -12.41 -5.33
CA LEU A 120 -1.40 -12.87 -6.03
C LEU A 120 -1.36 -14.37 -6.34
N ILE A 121 -0.17 -14.87 -6.70
CA ILE A 121 0.08 -16.29 -7.00
C ILE A 121 -0.04 -17.12 -5.71
N ILE A 122 0.57 -16.66 -4.62
CA ILE A 122 0.52 -17.33 -3.30
C ILE A 122 -0.93 -17.48 -2.84
N VAL A 123 -1.73 -16.41 -2.92
CA VAL A 123 -3.16 -16.43 -2.54
C VAL A 123 -3.93 -17.47 -3.36
N TYR A 124 -3.68 -17.54 -4.67
CA TYR A 124 -4.34 -18.51 -5.53
C TYR A 124 -3.94 -19.97 -5.22
N ILE A 125 -2.64 -20.23 -4.99
CA ILE A 125 -2.15 -21.55 -4.59
C ILE A 125 -2.73 -21.96 -3.23
N GLY A 126 -2.76 -21.03 -2.26
CA GLY A 126 -3.33 -21.27 -0.93
C GLY A 126 -4.78 -21.77 -1.01
N LYS A 127 -5.60 -21.19 -1.89
CA LYS A 127 -6.96 -21.70 -2.16
C LYS A 127 -6.96 -23.15 -2.64
N ILE A 128 -6.09 -23.51 -3.59
CA ILE A 128 -6.01 -24.88 -4.11
C ILE A 128 -5.66 -25.86 -2.99
N LEU A 129 -4.70 -25.52 -2.14
CA LEU A 129 -4.29 -26.33 -0.99
C LEU A 129 -5.44 -26.51 0.00
N ILE A 130 -6.13 -25.43 0.40
CA ILE A 130 -7.29 -25.49 1.30
C ILE A 130 -8.39 -26.39 0.73
N LYS A 131 -8.65 -26.30 -0.58
CA LYS A 131 -9.64 -27.16 -1.26
C LYS A 131 -9.24 -28.64 -1.20
N ARG A 132 -7.96 -28.96 -1.42
CA ARG A 132 -7.44 -30.34 -1.34
C ARG A 132 -7.54 -30.89 0.09
N LEU A 133 -7.15 -30.11 1.10
CA LEU A 133 -7.24 -30.51 2.51
C LEU A 133 -8.68 -30.78 2.94
N LYS A 134 -9.63 -29.93 2.54
CA LYS A 134 -11.06 -30.14 2.85
C LYS A 134 -11.64 -31.37 2.15
N LYS A 135 -11.17 -31.69 0.94
CA LYS A 135 -11.57 -32.91 0.24
C LYS A 135 -11.09 -34.17 0.99
N ASN A 136 -9.81 -34.22 1.35
CA ASN A 136 -9.24 -35.37 2.07
C ASN A 136 -9.91 -35.59 3.44
N LYS A 137 -10.31 -34.52 4.15
CA LYS A 137 -11.05 -34.63 5.42
C LYS A 137 -12.48 -35.18 5.26
N ASN A 138 -13.09 -35.03 4.09
CA ASN A 138 -14.43 -35.56 3.83
C ASN A 138 -14.42 -37.00 3.30
N GLU A 139 -13.24 -37.51 2.89
CA GLU A 139 -13.03 -38.88 2.40
C GLU A 139 -12.45 -39.82 3.48
N ALA A 140 -12.11 -39.29 4.67
CA ALA A 140 -11.66 -40.01 5.86
C ALA A 140 -12.76 -40.01 6.94
#